data_AF-A0A558RDF9-F1
#
_entry.id   AF-A0A558RDF9-F1
#
_cell.length_a   1.000
_cell.length_b   1.000
_cell.length_c   1.000
_cell.angle_alpha   90.00
_cell.angle_beta   90.00
_cell.angle_gamma   90.00
#
_symmetry.space_group_name_H-M   'P 1'
#
loop_
_entity.id
_entity.type
_entity.pdbx_description
1 polymer ?
#
loop_
_entity_poly.entity_id
_entity_poly.type
_entity_poly.pdbx_seq_one_letter_code
_entity_poly.pdbx_strand_id
1 'polypeptide(L)'
;MMSRVVARARIAAKPAICPAVSVPRTISGCARALLRWHGIDPLDAESRTTAGVAASITVADVRCIDGHLTMTLTLPMPYGDARMTIRTGDGASITFPGMTLSSAVTAATIGRPIGRLTGNRAFDGLDFLRVTAVRQGEQAGRAATILLFDDTADAIAGPRETAGSLQ
;
A
#
# COMPACT_ATOMS: atom_id res chain seq x y z
N MET A 1 -21.51 3.54 -33.26
CA MET A 1 -20.04 3.53 -33.50
C MET A 1 -19.39 4.19 -32.29
N MET A 2 -19.08 3.43 -31.23
CA MET A 2 -18.59 4.00 -29.96
C MET A 2 -17.06 4.13 -29.99
N SER A 3 -16.59 5.37 -29.98
CA SER A 3 -15.17 5.72 -29.94
C SER A 3 -14.61 5.43 -28.54
N ARG A 4 -13.75 4.41 -28.41
CA ARG A 4 -13.01 4.11 -27.18
C ARG A 4 -11.86 5.11 -27.06
N VAL A 5 -12.01 6.11 -26.20
CA VAL A 5 -10.91 6.98 -25.79
C VAL A 5 -9.96 6.17 -24.91
N VAL A 6 -8.82 5.76 -25.50
CA VAL A 6 -7.74 5.07 -24.79
C VAL A 6 -6.97 6.12 -23.98
N ALA A 7 -7.39 6.35 -22.73
CA ALA A 7 -6.63 7.19 -21.81
C ALA A 7 -5.33 6.47 -21.43
N ARG A 8 -4.20 6.96 -21.95
CA ARG A 8 -2.86 6.47 -21.61
C ARG A 8 -2.62 6.70 -20.12
N ALA A 9 -2.46 5.64 -19.35
CA ALA A 9 -1.99 5.70 -17.97
C ALA A 9 -0.62 6.40 -17.95
N ARG A 10 -0.56 7.61 -17.38
CA ARG A 10 0.72 8.26 -17.09
C ARG A 10 1.25 7.63 -15.81
N ILE A 11 2.33 6.86 -15.93
CA ILE A 11 3.22 6.58 -14.81
C ILE A 11 3.79 7.95 -14.40
N ALA A 12 3.17 8.58 -13.40
CA ALA A 12 3.69 9.80 -12.82
C ALA A 12 4.97 9.43 -12.05
N ALA A 13 6.09 9.91 -12.58
CA ALA A 13 7.45 9.69 -12.11
C ALA A 13 8.01 8.27 -12.27
N LYS A 14 9.23 8.22 -12.83
CA LYS A 14 10.12 7.06 -12.78
C LYS A 14 10.29 6.69 -11.30
N PRO A 15 9.89 5.50 -10.82
CA PRO A 15 10.13 5.13 -9.45
C PRO A 15 11.65 5.18 -9.21
N ALA A 16 12.06 5.99 -8.24
CA ALA A 16 13.44 5.98 -7.77
C ALA A 16 13.69 4.58 -7.22
N ILE A 17 14.38 3.76 -8.01
CA ILE A 17 14.88 2.46 -7.55
C ILE A 17 15.77 2.76 -6.36
N CYS A 18 15.60 1.98 -5.29
CA CYS A 18 16.49 2.01 -4.14
C CYS A 18 17.94 2.05 -4.64
N PRO A 19 18.76 3.03 -4.21
CA PRO A 19 20.16 3.07 -4.60
C PRO A 19 20.83 1.76 -4.18
N ALA A 20 21.72 1.27 -5.04
CA ALA A 20 22.23 -0.10 -5.15
C ALA A 20 23.06 -0.64 -3.96
N VAL A 21 22.76 -0.29 -2.70
CA VAL A 21 23.61 -0.63 -1.55
C VAL A 21 22.95 -1.63 -0.58
N SER A 22 21.64 -1.85 -0.61
CA SER A 22 21.05 -3.02 0.05
C SER A 22 19.80 -3.54 -0.65
N VAL A 23 19.78 -4.83 -0.93
CA VAL A 23 18.55 -5.54 -1.30
C VAL A 23 17.63 -5.50 -0.08
N PRO A 24 16.37 -5.04 -0.21
CA PRO A 24 15.46 -5.04 0.91
C PRO A 24 15.25 -6.48 1.40
N ARG A 25 15.38 -6.67 2.71
CA ARG A 25 15.21 -7.97 3.39
C ARG A 25 13.76 -8.17 3.82
N THR A 26 13.07 -7.07 4.10
CA THR A 26 11.67 -7.10 4.55
C THR A 26 10.84 -6.07 3.80
N ILE A 27 9.54 -6.30 3.74
CA ILE A 27 8.52 -5.41 3.19
C ILE A 27 7.40 -5.29 4.20
N SER A 28 6.73 -4.15 4.23
CA SER A 28 5.46 -4.00 4.93
C SER A 28 4.45 -5.10 4.56
N GLY A 29 3.78 -5.68 5.56
CA GLY A 29 2.70 -6.65 5.35
C GLY A 29 1.54 -6.04 4.57
N CYS A 30 1.19 -4.78 4.86
CA CYS A 30 0.22 -4.01 4.08
C CYS A 30 0.60 -3.87 2.61
N ALA A 31 1.83 -3.45 2.34
CA ALA A 31 2.33 -3.28 0.97
C ALA A 31 2.34 -4.63 0.24
N ARG A 32 2.86 -5.68 0.89
CA ARG A 32 2.92 -7.02 0.30
C ARG A 32 1.55 -7.54 -0.09
N ALA A 33 0.56 -7.37 0.78
CA ALA A 33 -0.80 -7.84 0.52
C ALA A 33 -1.43 -7.11 -0.69
N LEU A 34 -1.28 -5.78 -0.76
CA LEU A 34 -1.76 -4.99 -1.89
C LEU A 34 -1.08 -5.35 -3.20
N LEU A 35 0.24 -5.46 -3.19
CA LEU A 35 1.00 -5.83 -4.38
C LEU A 35 0.62 -7.23 -4.86
N ARG A 36 0.55 -8.21 -3.95
CA ARG A 36 0.10 -9.58 -4.27
C ARG A 36 -1.32 -9.60 -4.84
N TRP A 37 -2.24 -8.85 -4.27
CA TRP A 37 -3.62 -8.74 -4.76
C TRP A 37 -3.68 -8.23 -6.21
N HIS A 38 -2.79 -7.30 -6.56
CA HIS A 38 -2.66 -6.75 -7.90
C HIS A 38 -1.70 -7.55 -8.81
N GLY A 39 -1.19 -8.70 -8.36
CA GLY A 39 -0.24 -9.51 -9.13
C GLY A 39 1.11 -8.82 -9.39
N ILE A 40 1.48 -7.86 -8.55
CA ILE A 40 2.74 -7.12 -8.65
C ILE A 40 3.75 -7.78 -7.72
N ASP A 41 4.88 -8.23 -8.27
CA ASP A 41 6.04 -8.59 -7.47
C ASP A 41 6.92 -7.34 -7.26
N PRO A 42 7.18 -6.91 -6.00
CA PRO A 42 8.04 -5.75 -5.71
C PRO A 42 9.50 -5.94 -6.15
N LEU A 43 9.98 -7.18 -6.32
CA LEU A 43 11.35 -7.49 -6.71
C LEU A 43 11.51 -7.73 -8.20
N ASP A 44 10.44 -8.06 -8.92
CA ASP A 44 10.52 -8.32 -10.34
C ASP A 44 10.49 -7.02 -11.15
N ALA A 45 11.60 -6.76 -11.86
CA ALA A 45 11.70 -5.63 -12.76
C ALA A 45 10.80 -5.75 -13.99
N GLU A 46 10.39 -6.96 -14.38
CA GLU A 46 9.56 -7.23 -15.57
C GLU A 46 8.05 -7.25 -15.28
N SER A 47 7.64 -7.57 -14.04
CA SER A 47 6.27 -7.39 -13.51
C SER A 47 5.72 -5.96 -13.67
N ARG A 48 6.57 -5.01 -14.10
CA ARG A 48 6.20 -3.66 -14.56
C ARG A 48 5.31 -3.66 -15.81
N THR A 49 5.22 -4.76 -16.57
CA THR A 49 4.55 -4.81 -17.88
C THR A 49 3.27 -5.66 -17.94
N THR A 50 2.93 -6.43 -16.90
CA THR A 50 1.58 -7.01 -16.73
C THR A 50 0.58 -6.02 -16.12
N ALA A 51 0.79 -4.72 -16.33
CA ALA A 51 -0.18 -3.64 -16.14
C ALA A 51 -1.36 -3.70 -17.16
N GLY A 52 -1.75 -4.92 -17.56
CA GLY A 52 -2.80 -5.22 -18.53
C GLY A 52 -4.13 -5.66 -17.91
N VAL A 53 -4.23 -5.74 -16.58
CA VAL A 53 -5.49 -6.04 -15.88
C VAL A 53 -5.78 -4.96 -14.85
N ALA A 54 -6.51 -3.92 -15.27
CA ALA A 54 -7.31 -3.04 -14.40
C ALA A 54 -6.65 -2.53 -13.09
N ALA A 55 -5.42 -1.98 -13.14
CA ALA A 55 -4.74 -1.56 -11.92
C ALA A 55 -5.34 -0.27 -11.32
N SER A 56 -6.28 -0.44 -10.39
CA SER A 56 -6.87 0.63 -9.58
C SER A 56 -5.85 1.27 -8.63
N ILE A 57 -4.66 0.70 -8.44
CA ILE A 57 -3.64 1.17 -7.50
C ILE A 57 -2.56 2.00 -8.19
N THR A 58 -2.04 3.01 -7.48
CA THR A 58 -0.90 3.83 -7.89
C THR A 58 0.17 3.74 -6.81
N VAL A 59 1.39 3.37 -7.17
CA VAL A 59 2.55 3.46 -6.27
C VAL A 59 3.19 4.83 -6.48
N ALA A 60 3.02 5.72 -5.50
CA ALA A 60 3.50 7.10 -5.58
C ALA A 60 4.97 7.24 -5.15
N ASP A 61 5.41 6.40 -4.20
CA ASP A 61 6.77 6.43 -3.66
C ASP A 61 7.18 5.04 -3.16
N VAL A 62 8.48 4.73 -3.26
CA VAL A 62 9.10 3.50 -2.77
C VAL A 62 10.45 3.85 -2.16
N ARG A 63 10.68 3.45 -0.90
CA ARG A 63 11.94 3.69 -0.18
C ARG A 63 12.40 2.44 0.52
N CYS A 64 13.72 2.18 0.49
CA CYS A 64 14.36 1.21 1.37
C CYS A 64 15.01 1.97 2.53
N ILE A 65 14.57 1.69 3.75
CA ILE A 65 15.08 2.28 4.98
C ILE A 65 15.57 1.10 5.83
N ASP A 66 16.87 1.05 6.12
CA ASP A 66 17.49 -0.02 6.93
C ASP A 66 17.17 -1.46 6.46
N GLY A 67 17.10 -1.65 5.14
CA GLY A 67 16.76 -2.95 4.54
C GLY A 67 15.27 -3.32 4.60
N HIS A 68 14.40 -2.38 4.96
CA HIS A 68 12.95 -2.52 4.93
C HIS A 68 12.34 -1.69 3.78
N LEU A 69 11.50 -2.33 2.96
CA LEU A 69 10.81 -1.69 1.85
C LEU A 69 9.50 -1.03 2.34
N THR A 70 9.47 0.29 2.23
CA THR A 70 8.34 1.17 2.54
C THR A 70 7.79 1.80 1.27
N MET A 71 6.50 2.06 1.25
CA MET A 71 5.78 2.51 0.06
C MET A 71 4.70 3.53 0.42
N THR A 72 4.43 4.44 -0.51
CA THR A 72 3.20 5.23 -0.50
C THR A 72 2.34 4.77 -1.67
N LEU A 73 1.18 4.19 -1.36
CA LEU A 73 0.22 3.67 -2.32
C LEU A 73 -1.05 4.51 -2.30
N THR A 74 -1.66 4.70 -3.46
CA THR A 74 -2.90 5.44 -3.62
C THR A 74 -3.90 4.59 -4.37
N LEU A 75 -5.11 4.46 -3.84
CA LEU A 75 -6.12 3.53 -4.31
C LEU A 75 -7.53 4.11 -4.13
N PRO A 76 -8.51 3.72 -4.96
CA PRO A 76 -9.87 4.23 -4.86
C PRO A 76 -10.42 4.01 -3.48
N MET A 77 -11.13 5.00 -2.96
CA MET A 77 -11.96 4.74 -1.79
C MET A 77 -13.11 3.80 -2.19
N PRO A 78 -13.61 2.98 -1.25
CA PRO A 78 -14.81 2.17 -1.50
C PRO A 78 -16.07 3.02 -1.69
N TYR A 79 -16.03 4.31 -1.31
CA TYR A 79 -17.11 5.28 -1.47
C TYR A 79 -16.57 6.60 -2.02
N GLY A 80 -17.34 7.25 -2.91
CA GLY A 80 -16.98 8.54 -3.51
C GLY A 80 -15.83 8.47 -4.52
N ASP A 81 -15.48 9.64 -5.07
CA ASP A 81 -14.50 9.76 -6.16
C ASP A 81 -13.08 10.09 -5.69
N ALA A 82 -12.87 10.21 -4.38
CA ALA A 82 -11.55 10.47 -3.82
C ALA A 82 -10.71 9.18 -3.77
N ARG A 83 -9.40 9.34 -3.57
CA ARG A 83 -8.47 8.22 -3.44
C ARG A 83 -7.91 8.19 -2.03
N MET A 84 -7.93 7.03 -1.39
CA MET A 84 -7.24 6.84 -0.12
C MET A 84 -5.74 6.64 -0.35
N THR A 85 -4.95 7.15 0.59
CA THR A 85 -3.49 7.03 0.58
C THR A 85 -3.06 6.11 1.71
N ILE A 86 -2.17 5.18 1.40
CA ILE A 86 -1.59 4.25 2.36
C ILE A 86 -0.09 4.49 2.39
N ARG A 87 0.43 4.82 3.57
CA ARG A 87 1.86 4.89 3.83
C ARG A 87 2.24 3.70 4.68
N THR A 88 3.28 2.98 4.28
CA THR A 88 3.73 1.76 4.97
C THR A 88 5.07 1.92 5.66
N GLY A 89 5.38 1.00 6.58
CA GLY A 89 6.58 1.04 7.42
C GLY A 89 6.42 1.85 8.69
N ASP A 90 7.45 2.61 9.09
CA ASP A 90 7.38 3.43 10.30
C ASP A 90 6.36 4.58 10.15
N GLY A 91 5.50 4.73 11.16
CA GLY A 91 4.36 5.63 11.11
C GLY A 91 3.32 5.26 10.04
N ALA A 92 3.09 3.96 9.83
CA ALA A 92 2.13 3.48 8.85
C ALA A 92 0.74 4.04 9.08
N SER A 93 0.09 4.39 7.97
CA SER A 93 -1.19 5.09 8.01
C SER A 93 -2.03 4.88 6.76
N ILE A 94 -3.36 4.97 6.95
CA ILE A 94 -4.35 5.05 5.87
C ILE A 94 -5.11 6.36 6.02
N THR A 95 -5.07 7.18 4.99
CA THR A 95 -5.79 8.46 4.96
C THR A 95 -7.01 8.38 4.05
N PHE A 96 -8.16 8.77 4.60
CA PHE A 96 -9.45 8.87 3.93
C PHE A 96 -9.81 10.35 3.73
N PRO A 97 -9.48 10.95 2.57
CA PRO A 97 -9.82 12.34 2.29
C PRO A 97 -11.32 12.54 2.10
N GLY A 98 -11.83 13.68 2.57
CA GLY A 98 -13.27 14.01 2.55
C GLY A 98 -14.09 13.29 3.63
N MET A 99 -13.43 12.61 4.58
CA MET A 99 -14.09 11.91 5.67
C MET A 99 -13.63 12.46 7.01
N THR A 100 -14.60 12.79 7.86
CA THR A 100 -14.38 13.16 9.26
C THR A 100 -15.24 12.23 10.13
N LEU A 101 -14.64 11.63 11.14
CA LEU A 101 -15.35 10.77 12.08
C LEU A 101 -15.76 11.56 13.31
N SER A 102 -16.94 11.26 13.86
CA SER A 102 -17.30 11.76 15.20
C SER A 102 -16.40 11.12 16.27
N SER A 103 -16.36 11.72 17.46
CA SER A 103 -15.56 11.19 18.58
C SER A 103 -15.95 9.75 18.95
N ALA A 104 -17.25 9.43 18.92
CA ALA A 104 -17.74 8.09 19.22
C ALA A 104 -17.28 7.06 18.18
N VAL A 105 -17.36 7.39 16.89
CA VAL A 105 -16.90 6.50 15.82
C VAL A 105 -15.38 6.37 15.82
N THR A 106 -14.66 7.46 16.12
CA THR A 106 -13.21 7.46 16.32
C THR A 106 -12.80 6.45 17.40
N ALA A 107 -13.43 6.51 18.58
CA ALA A 107 -13.14 5.57 19.67
C ALA A 107 -13.45 4.11 19.28
N ALA A 108 -14.57 3.88 18.59
CA ALA A 108 -14.96 2.55 18.11
C ALA A 108 -14.04 1.99 17.01
N THR A 109 -13.28 2.85 16.33
CA THR A 109 -12.36 2.48 15.25
C THR A 109 -11.05 1.91 15.80
N ILE A 110 -10.59 2.38 16.96
CA ILE A 110 -9.35 1.90 17.58
C ILE A 110 -9.47 0.40 17.91
N GLY A 111 -8.43 -0.36 17.57
CA GLY A 111 -8.37 -1.81 17.75
C GLY A 111 -9.14 -2.62 16.69
N ARG A 112 -9.84 -1.98 15.75
CA ARG A 112 -10.49 -2.68 14.63
C ARG A 112 -9.46 -3.04 13.55
N PRO A 113 -9.64 -4.17 12.85
CA PRO A 113 -8.83 -4.51 11.68
C PRO A 113 -8.96 -3.46 10.57
N ILE A 114 -7.84 -3.06 9.98
CA ILE A 114 -7.82 -2.07 8.88
C ILE A 114 -8.58 -2.55 7.65
N GLY A 115 -8.58 -3.85 7.36
CA GLY A 115 -9.27 -4.42 6.20
C GLY A 115 -10.78 -4.20 6.24
N ARG A 116 -11.39 -4.31 7.42
CA ARG A 116 -12.82 -4.08 7.62
C ARG A 116 -13.21 -2.62 7.41
N LEU A 117 -12.30 -1.69 7.66
CA LEU A 117 -12.55 -0.24 7.59
C LEU A 117 -12.31 0.31 6.19
N THR A 118 -11.31 -0.23 5.50
CA THR A 118 -10.95 0.19 4.13
C THR A 118 -11.86 -0.42 3.07
N GLY A 119 -12.54 -1.53 3.37
CA GLY A 119 -13.34 -2.28 2.40
C GLY A 119 -12.52 -2.88 1.25
N ASN A 120 -11.19 -2.86 1.34
CA ASN A 120 -10.30 -3.38 0.31
C ASN A 120 -9.97 -4.85 0.60
N ARG A 121 -10.41 -5.73 -0.30
CA ARG A 121 -10.21 -7.19 -0.20
C ARG A 121 -8.75 -7.63 -0.17
N ALA A 122 -7.81 -6.78 -0.58
CA ALA A 122 -6.40 -7.06 -0.43
C ALA A 122 -5.99 -7.27 1.04
N PHE A 123 -6.78 -6.76 1.99
CA PHE A 123 -6.55 -6.92 3.42
C PHE A 123 -7.36 -8.05 4.04
N ASP A 124 -8.08 -8.84 3.23
CA ASP A 124 -8.77 -10.04 3.71
C ASP A 124 -7.72 -11.00 4.29
N GLY A 125 -7.84 -11.32 5.58
CA GLY A 125 -6.86 -12.15 6.30
C GLY A 125 -5.77 -11.38 7.06
N LEU A 126 -5.76 -10.04 7.01
CA LEU A 126 -4.87 -9.19 7.82
C LEU A 126 -5.55 -8.68 9.09
N ASP A 127 -6.32 -9.53 9.77
CA ASP A 127 -7.06 -9.17 10.99
C ASP A 127 -6.15 -8.78 12.18
N PHE A 128 -4.86 -9.08 12.06
CA PHE A 128 -3.82 -8.68 13.00
C PHE A 128 -3.37 -7.22 12.81
N LEU A 129 -3.53 -6.63 11.62
CA LEU A 129 -3.24 -5.22 11.37
C LEU A 129 -4.41 -4.38 11.87
N ARG A 130 -4.21 -3.78 13.04
CA ARG A 130 -5.26 -3.07 13.79
C ARG A 130 -4.94 -1.59 13.90
N VAL A 131 -5.98 -0.77 13.88
CA VAL A 131 -5.85 0.67 14.11
C VAL A 131 -5.36 0.91 15.54
N THR A 132 -4.23 1.58 15.70
CA THR A 132 -3.66 1.94 17.00
C THR A 132 -4.09 3.33 17.43
N ALA A 133 -4.32 4.22 16.47
CA ALA A 133 -4.84 5.56 16.72
C ALA A 133 -5.57 6.12 15.50
N VAL A 134 -6.40 7.13 15.74
CA VAL A 134 -7.10 7.87 14.69
C VAL A 134 -6.76 9.34 14.85
N ARG A 135 -6.44 10.01 13.74
CA ARG A 135 -6.22 11.46 13.69
C ARG A 135 -7.17 12.09 12.69
N GLN A 136 -7.58 13.31 12.98
CA GLN A 136 -8.21 14.18 12.00
C GLN A 136 -7.13 15.10 11.42
N GLY A 137 -7.22 15.40 10.14
CA GLY A 137 -6.24 16.23 9.44
C GLY A 137 -6.80 16.75 8.12
N GLU A 138 -5.90 17.12 7.23
CA GLU A 138 -6.25 17.61 5.91
C GLU A 138 -5.38 16.92 4.84
N GLN A 139 -6.00 16.54 3.72
CA GLN A 139 -5.30 16.04 2.55
C GLN A 139 -5.88 16.71 1.30
N ALA A 140 -5.02 17.37 0.54
CA ALA A 140 -5.37 18.07 -0.70
C ALA A 140 -6.55 19.06 -0.53
N GLY A 141 -6.52 19.90 0.52
CA GLY A 141 -7.55 20.91 0.73
C GLY A 141 -8.84 20.40 1.39
N ARG A 142 -8.89 19.13 1.82
CA ARG A 142 -10.08 18.48 2.35
C ARG A 142 -9.81 17.86 3.72
N ALA A 143 -10.77 18.01 4.63
CA ALA A 143 -10.75 17.29 5.90
C ALA A 143 -10.58 15.78 5.65
N ALA A 144 -9.76 15.13 6.47
CA ALA A 144 -9.39 13.75 6.29
C ALA A 144 -9.27 13.02 7.62
N THR A 145 -9.67 11.76 7.61
CA THR A 145 -9.45 10.83 8.71
C THR A 145 -8.23 9.99 8.40
N ILE A 146 -7.30 9.92 9.35
CA ILE A 146 -6.04 9.19 9.24
C ILE A 146 -6.06 8.07 10.27
N LEU A 147 -6.06 6.84 9.82
CA LEU A 147 -5.91 5.65 10.66
C LEU A 147 -4.43 5.33 10.77
N LEU A 148 -3.91 5.30 12.00
CA LEU A 148 -2.56 4.84 12.30
C LEU A 148 -2.61 3.38 12.69
N PHE A 149 -1.61 2.60 12.31
CA PHE A 149 -1.50 1.20 12.67
C PHE A 149 -0.02 0.78 12.71
N ASP A 150 0.26 -0.28 13.46
CA ASP A 150 1.59 -0.87 13.47
C ASP A 150 1.68 -1.85 12.31
N ASP A 151 2.48 -1.49 11.32
CA ASP A 151 2.71 -2.30 10.14
C ASP A 151 3.75 -3.37 10.44
N THR A 152 3.48 -4.60 10.03
CA THR A 152 4.40 -5.71 10.27
C THR A 152 5.44 -5.77 9.16
N ALA A 153 6.65 -6.22 9.50
CA ALA A 153 7.69 -6.50 8.53
C ALA A 153 7.64 -7.97 8.11
N ASP A 154 7.30 -8.22 6.86
CA ASP A 154 7.34 -9.55 6.26
C ASP A 154 8.69 -9.76 5.55
N ALA A 155 9.27 -10.95 5.68
CA ALA A 155 10.45 -11.30 4.89
C ALA A 155 10.12 -11.28 3.40
N ILE A 156 10.90 -10.52 2.63
CA ILE A 156 10.91 -10.65 1.18
C ILE A 156 11.71 -11.92 0.92
N ALA A 157 11.07 -12.99 0.44
CA ALA A 157 11.79 -14.23 0.13
C ALA A 157 12.95 -13.88 -0.81
N GLY A 158 14.19 -14.10 -0.33
CA GLY A 158 15.38 -13.90 -1.13
C GLY A 158 15.42 -14.90 -2.29
N PRO A 159 16.33 -14.73 -3.26
CA PRO A 159 16.60 -15.78 -4.23
C PRO A 159 16.85 -17.07 -3.45
N ARG A 160 16.17 -18.16 -3.86
CA ARG A 160 16.48 -19.50 -3.35
C ARG A 160 17.99 -19.65 -3.42
N GLU A 161 18.67 -19.73 -2.28
CA GLU A 161 19.97 -20.38 -2.25
C GLU A 161 19.70 -21.78 -2.80
N THR A 162 20.06 -21.98 -4.07
CA THR A 162 20.25 -23.30 -4.60
C THR A 162 21.17 -24.01 -3.62
N ALA A 163 20.63 -25.01 -2.95
CA ALA A 163 21.39 -26.04 -2.28
C ALA A 163 22.28 -26.71 -3.34
N GLY A 164 23.40 -26.07 -3.65
CA GLY A 164 24.54 -26.65 -4.33
C GLY A 164 25.36 -27.32 -3.26
N SER A 165 24.95 -28.54 -2.89
CA SER A 165 25.80 -29.45 -2.15
C SER A 165 27.14 -29.55 -2.90
N LEU A 166 28.20 -29.28 -2.14
CA LEU A 166 29.59 -29.54 -2.45
C LEU A 166 29.75 -30.88 -3.21
N GLN A 167 30.41 -30.83 -4.36
CA GLN A 167 31.18 -31.96 -4.87
C GLN A 167 32.60 -31.87 -4.33
#